data_AF-K1URT0-F1
#
_entry.id   AF-K1URT0-F1
#
_cell.length_a   1.000
_cell.length_b   1.000
_cell.length_c   1.000
_cell.angle_alpha   90.00
_cell.angle_beta   90.00
_cell.angle_gamma   90.00
#
_symmetry.space_group_name_H-M   'P 1'
#
loop_
_entity.id
_entity.type
_entity.pdbx_description
1 polymer ?
#
loop_
_entity_poly.entity_id
_entity_poly.type
_entity_poly.pdbx_seq_one_letter_code
_entity_poly.pdbx_strand_id
1 'polypeptide(L)'
;MQESEKSLYTNRALYSPDVIFENNGGLISCDVITCASPNKSAAQKYCNVSNEENMEALKSRIKFLLDVAEDNSVNTLILGAYGAGVFGQSPTEVASVFVETLKNYDYHFANIIFAIPKGKNGNFECFKNVLLRK
;
A
#
# COMPACT_ATOMS: atom_id res chain seq x y z
N MET A 1 6.86 -24.59 4.39
CA MET A 1 5.78 -24.06 5.27
C MET A 1 5.14 -22.90 4.52
N GLN A 2 3.83 -22.95 4.30
CA GLN A 2 3.11 -22.07 3.39
C GLN A 2 2.73 -20.78 4.15
N GLU A 3 3.39 -19.66 3.86
CA GLU A 3 3.13 -18.34 4.47
C GLU A 3 1.67 -17.84 4.35
N SER A 4 0.82 -18.52 3.57
CA SER A 4 -0.61 -18.22 3.45
C SER A 4 -1.46 -18.52 4.69
N GLU A 5 -0.92 -19.22 5.70
CA GLU A 5 -1.72 -19.72 6.84
C GLU A 5 -2.12 -18.63 7.87
N LYS A 6 -1.41 -17.50 7.93
CA LYS A 6 -1.65 -16.45 8.97
C LYS A 6 -2.52 -15.27 8.52
N SER A 7 -3.14 -15.31 7.34
CA SER A 7 -3.85 -14.15 6.73
C SER A 7 -2.97 -12.90 6.49
N LEU A 8 -1.64 -13.02 6.57
CA LEU A 8 -0.70 -11.95 6.24
C LEU A 8 -0.35 -11.90 4.74
N TYR A 9 -0.65 -12.99 4.02
CA TYR A 9 -0.28 -13.19 2.62
C TYR A 9 1.24 -13.06 2.37
N THR A 10 1.65 -13.25 1.12
CA THR A 10 3.06 -13.32 0.71
C THR A 10 3.44 -12.15 -0.19
N ASN A 11 4.72 -11.76 -0.21
CA ASN A 11 5.25 -10.71 -1.11
C ASN A 11 5.14 -11.17 -2.58
N ARG A 12 3.94 -11.04 -3.13
CA ARG A 12 3.57 -11.44 -4.49
C ARG A 12 2.63 -10.38 -5.04
N ALA A 13 2.94 -9.91 -6.24
CA ALA A 13 2.15 -8.92 -6.95
C ALA A 13 1.95 -9.37 -8.40
N LEU A 14 0.88 -8.87 -9.00
CA LEU A 14 0.72 -8.82 -10.45
C LEU A 14 1.02 -7.40 -10.90
N TYR A 15 1.90 -7.27 -11.89
CA TYR A 15 2.11 -6.02 -12.62
C TYR A 15 1.37 -6.15 -13.95
N SER A 16 0.36 -5.32 -14.15
CA SER A 16 -0.51 -5.35 -15.33
C SER A 16 -0.28 -4.08 -16.13
N PRO A 17 0.44 -4.12 -17.26
CA PRO A 17 0.66 -2.95 -18.08
C PRO A 17 -0.59 -2.56 -18.87
N ASP A 18 -0.67 -1.28 -19.26
CA ASP A 18 -1.65 -0.73 -20.21
C ASP A 18 -3.13 -1.02 -19.88
N VAL A 19 -3.51 -0.96 -18.60
CA VAL A 19 -4.90 -1.15 -18.17
C VAL A 19 -5.70 0.11 -18.50
N ILE A 20 -6.83 -0.06 -19.19
CA ILE A 20 -7.73 1.04 -19.56
C ILE A 20 -8.71 1.37 -18.43
N PHE A 21 -8.73 2.63 -18.01
CA PHE A 21 -9.70 3.21 -17.10
C PHE A 21 -10.64 4.14 -17.86
N GLU A 22 -11.94 4.02 -17.59
CA GLU A 22 -12.98 4.87 -18.18
C GLU A 22 -13.66 5.73 -17.11
N ASN A 23 -13.86 7.01 -17.39
CA ASN A 23 -14.69 7.89 -16.57
C ASN A 23 -15.39 8.93 -17.44
N ASN A 24 -16.73 8.97 -17.41
CA ASN A 24 -17.56 9.92 -18.16
C ASN A 24 -17.19 10.02 -19.66
N GLY A 25 -16.87 8.89 -20.31
CA GLY A 25 -16.49 8.83 -21.72
C GLY A 25 -15.03 9.18 -22.02
N GLY A 26 -14.22 9.53 -21.01
CA GLY A 26 -12.77 9.66 -21.14
C GLY A 26 -12.09 8.31 -20.88
N LEU A 27 -11.12 7.94 -21.74
CA LEU A 27 -10.29 6.76 -21.59
C LEU A 27 -8.85 7.16 -21.27
N ILE A 28 -8.25 6.51 -20.27
CA ILE A 28 -6.83 6.65 -19.93
C ILE A 28 -6.21 5.28 -19.71
N SER A 29 -4.97 5.09 -20.14
CA SER A 29 -4.19 3.87 -19.88
C SER A 29 -3.25 4.10 -18.71
N CYS A 30 -3.15 3.14 -17.79
CA CYS A 30 -2.07 3.10 -16.81
C CYS A 30 -1.72 1.67 -16.38
N ASP A 31 -0.50 1.51 -15.88
CA ASP A 31 -0.07 0.25 -15.30
C ASP A 31 -0.65 0.07 -13.90
N VAL A 32 -0.96 -1.17 -13.52
CA VAL A 32 -1.57 -1.51 -12.23
C VAL A 32 -0.74 -2.55 -11.50
N ILE A 33 -0.32 -2.21 -10.29
CA ILE A 33 0.26 -3.16 -9.33
C ILE A 33 -0.85 -3.69 -8.43
N THR A 34 -1.18 -4.97 -8.58
CA THR A 34 -2.12 -5.65 -7.68
C THR A 34 -1.34 -6.45 -6.65
N CYS A 35 -1.36 -5.99 -5.40
CA CYS A 35 -0.65 -6.63 -4.29
C CYS A 35 -1.52 -6.59 -3.03
N ALA A 36 -1.73 -7.71 -2.36
CA ALA A 36 -2.56 -7.77 -1.15
C ALA A 36 -1.79 -7.25 0.09
N SER A 37 -2.40 -6.30 0.81
CA SER A 37 -1.94 -5.89 2.14
C SER A 37 -2.12 -7.05 3.12
N PRO A 38 -1.31 -7.16 4.18
CA PRO A 38 -1.65 -8.02 5.31
C PRO A 38 -3.08 -7.74 5.78
N ASN A 39 -3.85 -8.80 6.07
CA ASN A 39 -5.19 -8.67 6.62
C ASN A 39 -5.11 -8.77 8.15
N LYS A 40 -4.74 -7.64 8.78
CA LYS A 40 -4.61 -7.51 10.24
C LYS A 40 -5.85 -8.00 10.96
N SER A 41 -7.04 -7.60 10.50
CA SER A 41 -8.32 -8.01 11.10
C SER A 41 -8.46 -9.53 11.21
N ALA A 42 -8.23 -10.26 10.11
CA ALA A 42 -8.35 -11.72 10.09
C ALA A 42 -7.18 -12.40 10.81
N ALA A 43 -5.96 -11.90 10.62
CA ALA A 43 -4.74 -12.43 11.22
C ALA A 43 -4.80 -12.41 12.76
N GLN A 44 -5.29 -11.30 13.34
CA GLN A 44 -5.44 -11.17 14.79
C GLN A 44 -6.59 -12.02 15.31
N LYS A 45 -7.72 -12.05 14.60
CA LYS A 45 -8.92 -12.77 15.04
C LYS A 45 -8.78 -14.29 15.00
N TYR A 46 -8.13 -14.83 13.97
CA TYR A 46 -8.13 -16.27 13.69
C TYR A 46 -6.75 -16.93 13.83
N CYS A 47 -5.67 -16.15 13.77
CA CYS A 47 -4.31 -16.69 13.74
C CYS A 47 -3.45 -16.18 14.92
N ASN A 48 -4.02 -15.40 15.85
CA ASN A 48 -3.35 -14.82 17.02
C ASN A 48 -2.06 -14.03 16.66
N VAL A 49 -2.04 -13.41 15.48
CA VAL A 49 -0.89 -12.63 15.04
C VAL A 49 -0.73 -11.38 15.90
N SER A 50 0.49 -11.12 16.37
CA SER A 50 0.81 -9.92 17.15
C SER A 50 0.77 -8.63 16.30
N ASN A 51 0.73 -7.46 16.95
CA ASN A 51 0.84 -6.20 16.21
C ASN A 51 2.21 -6.08 15.53
N GLU A 52 3.25 -6.57 16.19
CA GLU A 52 4.63 -6.59 15.74
C GLU A 52 4.79 -7.44 14.48
N GLU A 53 4.28 -8.68 14.48
CA GLU A 53 4.31 -9.55 13.29
C GLU A 53 3.55 -8.91 12.11
N ASN A 54 2.39 -8.29 12.35
CA ASN A 54 1.65 -7.61 11.29
C ASN A 54 2.40 -6.38 10.76
N MET A 55 3.04 -5.62 11.64
CA MET A 55 3.83 -4.45 11.27
C MET A 55 5.03 -4.84 10.42
N GLU A 56 5.75 -5.91 10.76
CA GLU A 56 6.86 -6.41 9.96
C GLU A 56 6.40 -6.90 8.59
N ALA A 57 5.26 -7.60 8.52
CA ALA A 57 4.65 -7.99 7.26
C ALA A 57 4.24 -6.76 6.41
N LEU A 58 3.69 -5.72 7.04
CA LEU A 58 3.30 -4.48 6.35
C LEU A 58 4.51 -3.74 5.76
N LYS A 59 5.58 -3.56 6.56
CA LYS A 59 6.83 -2.94 6.10
C LYS A 59 7.44 -3.70 4.94
N SER A 60 7.53 -5.03 5.07
CA SER A 60 8.03 -5.90 4.00
C SER A 60 7.18 -5.77 2.73
N ARG A 61 5.84 -5.74 2.86
CA ARG A 61 4.93 -5.61 1.72
C ARG A 61 5.00 -4.27 1.03
N ILE A 62 5.10 -3.18 1.79
CA ILE A 62 5.22 -1.83 1.23
C ILE A 62 6.55 -1.68 0.50
N LYS A 63 7.66 -2.15 1.08
CA LYS A 63 8.95 -2.16 0.38
C LYS A 63 8.86 -2.95 -0.93
N PHE A 64 8.34 -4.17 -0.88
CA PHE A 64 8.17 -5.01 -2.06
C PHE A 64 7.33 -4.33 -3.16
N LEU A 65 6.24 -3.65 -2.79
CA LEU A 65 5.41 -2.90 -3.74
C LEU A 65 6.19 -1.77 -4.41
N LEU A 66 7.00 -1.04 -3.65
CA LEU A 66 7.85 0.04 -4.17
C LEU A 66 8.98 -0.50 -5.06
N ASP A 67 9.61 -1.62 -4.67
CA ASP A 67 10.61 -2.32 -5.49
C ASP A 67 10.01 -2.72 -6.85
N VAL A 68 8.80 -3.29 -6.87
CA VAL A 68 8.11 -3.64 -8.13
C VAL A 68 7.85 -2.41 -9.01
N ALA A 69 7.50 -1.27 -8.41
CA ALA A 69 7.29 -0.04 -9.18
C ALA A 69 8.61 0.50 -9.77
N GLU A 70 9.69 0.48 -9.00
CA GLU A 70 11.03 0.91 -9.42
C GLU A 70 11.58 0.01 -10.53
N ASP A 71 11.48 -1.31 -10.38
CA ASP A 71 11.96 -2.30 -11.36
C ASP A 71 11.24 -2.16 -12.71
N ASN A 72 10.00 -1.67 -12.71
CA ASN A 72 9.23 -1.39 -13.93
C ASN A 72 9.37 0.07 -14.41
N SER A 73 10.32 0.84 -13.85
CA SER A 73 10.61 2.22 -14.24
C SER A 73 9.39 3.15 -14.20
N VAL A 74 8.52 2.95 -13.20
CA VAL A 74 7.33 3.79 -13.01
C VAL A 74 7.77 5.22 -12.70
N ASN A 75 7.33 6.20 -13.51
CA ASN A 75 7.70 7.60 -13.29
C ASN A 75 6.77 8.32 -12.29
N THR A 76 5.46 8.05 -12.36
CA THR A 76 4.44 8.62 -11.47
C THR A 76 3.72 7.49 -10.74
N LEU A 77 3.91 7.41 -9.43
CA LEU A 77 3.34 6.37 -8.59
C LEU A 77 2.12 6.91 -7.82
N ILE A 78 0.95 6.29 -8.04
CA ILE A 78 -0.28 6.62 -7.32
C ILE A 78 -0.54 5.56 -6.25
N LEU A 79 -0.49 5.97 -4.99
CA LEU A 79 -0.69 5.16 -3.79
C LEU A 79 -1.99 5.52 -3.08
N GLY A 80 -2.34 4.73 -2.07
CA GLY A 80 -3.58 4.91 -1.31
C GLY A 80 -3.48 4.46 0.15
N ALA A 81 -4.62 4.40 0.82
CA ALA A 81 -4.75 3.94 2.20
C ALA A 81 -4.67 2.40 2.27
N TYR A 82 -3.51 1.86 1.90
CA TYR A 82 -3.28 0.43 1.67
C TYR A 82 -3.66 -0.44 2.88
N GLY A 83 -4.69 -1.27 2.73
CA GLY A 83 -5.20 -2.12 3.81
C GLY A 83 -5.96 -1.40 4.93
N ALA A 84 -6.07 -0.06 4.92
CA ALA A 84 -6.71 0.73 5.97
C ALA A 84 -8.23 0.83 5.80
N GLY A 85 -8.85 -0.32 5.55
CA GLY A 85 -10.30 -0.50 5.41
C GLY A 85 -10.70 -1.82 6.07
N VAL A 86 -11.31 -2.73 5.30
CA VAL A 86 -11.72 -4.06 5.79
C VAL A 86 -10.56 -4.84 6.42
N PHE A 87 -9.34 -4.68 5.90
CA PHE A 87 -8.15 -5.39 6.39
C PHE A 87 -7.62 -4.84 7.72
N GLY A 88 -8.17 -3.72 8.21
CA GLY A 88 -7.94 -3.25 9.58
C GLY A 88 -6.59 -2.61 9.83
N GLN A 89 -5.82 -2.25 8.79
CA GLN A 89 -4.58 -1.49 9.00
C GLN A 89 -4.88 -0.10 9.57
N SER A 90 -3.98 0.40 10.43
CA SER A 90 -4.02 1.81 10.84
C SER A 90 -3.57 2.70 9.67
N PRO A 91 -4.36 3.69 9.24
CA PRO A 91 -3.97 4.58 8.16
C PRO A 91 -2.72 5.41 8.52
N THR A 92 -2.54 5.75 9.79
CA THR A 92 -1.32 6.44 10.27
C THR A 92 -0.09 5.55 10.12
N GLU A 93 -0.17 4.28 10.51
CA GLU A 93 0.95 3.33 10.37
C GLU A 93 1.30 3.11 8.90
N VAL A 94 0.30 2.91 8.04
CA VAL A 94 0.51 2.73 6.60
C VAL A 94 1.20 3.94 5.99
N ALA A 95 0.71 5.15 6.29
CA ALA A 95 1.32 6.39 5.81
C ALA A 95 2.78 6.54 6.30
N SER A 96 3.04 6.28 7.59
CA SER A 96 4.39 6.37 8.15
C SER A 96 5.35 5.39 7.50
N VAL A 97 4.92 4.13 7.31
CA VAL A 97 5.75 3.09 6.68
C VAL A 97 6.07 3.44 5.23
N PHE A 98 5.11 3.97 4.45
CA PHE A 98 5.40 4.47 3.11
C PHE A 98 6.43 5.60 3.13
N VAL A 99 6.26 6.61 3.99
CA VAL A 99 7.19 7.75 4.09
C VAL A 99 8.59 7.31 4.51
N GLU A 100 8.69 6.46 5.53
CA GLU A 100 9.97 5.92 6.01
C GLU A 100 10.66 5.11 4.92
N THR A 101 9.93 4.24 4.22
CA THR A 101 10.50 3.42 3.15
C THR A 101 10.96 4.29 1.97
N LEU A 102 10.17 5.29 1.55
CA LEU A 102 10.54 6.20 0.48
C LEU A 102 11.75 7.09 0.83
N LYS A 103 12.01 7.34 2.11
CA LYS A 103 13.20 8.11 2.57
C LYS A 103 14.45 7.25 2.74
N ASN A 104 14.28 5.98 3.09
CA ASN A 104 15.39 5.10 3.44
C ASN A 104 15.99 4.34 2.26
N TYR A 105 15.32 4.34 1.10
CA TYR A 105 15.76 3.68 -0.12
C TYR A 105 15.83 4.67 -1.28
N ASP A 106 16.71 4.39 -2.24
CA ASP A 106 16.98 5.25 -3.39
C ASP A 106 16.02 4.94 -4.54
N TYR A 107 14.77 5.42 -4.43
CA TYR A 107 13.76 5.28 -5.48
C TYR A 107 13.73 6.51 -6.39
N HIS A 108 13.51 6.29 -7.69
CA HIS A 108 13.61 7.33 -8.72
C HIS A 108 12.25 7.76 -9.28
N PHE A 109 11.19 7.69 -8.47
CA PHE A 109 9.88 8.21 -8.84
C PHE A 109 9.92 9.73 -9.00
N ALA A 110 9.54 10.26 -10.17
CA ALA A 110 9.42 11.69 -10.36
C ALA A 110 8.24 12.29 -9.58
N ASN A 111 7.15 11.54 -9.44
CA ASN A 111 5.97 11.97 -8.69
C ASN A 111 5.41 10.82 -7.85
N ILE A 112 5.08 11.11 -6.59
CA ILE A 112 4.39 10.18 -5.69
C ILE A 112 3.11 10.86 -5.19
N ILE A 113 1.97 10.24 -5.49
CA ILE A 113 0.65 10.79 -5.18
C ILE A 113 -0.07 9.84 -4.24
N PHE A 114 -0.45 10.30 -3.05
CA PHE A 114 -1.35 9.56 -2.18
C PHE A 114 -2.80 9.98 -2.46
N ALA A 115 -3.49 9.24 -3.33
CA ALA A 115 -4.88 9.49 -3.70
C ALA A 115 -5.84 8.93 -2.63
N ILE A 116 -6.09 9.72 -1.58
CA ILE A 116 -6.95 9.34 -0.45
C ILE A 116 -8.28 10.13 -0.53
N PRO A 117 -9.40 9.50 -0.90
CA PRO A 117 -10.70 10.19 -0.89
C PRO A 117 -11.08 10.63 0.53
N LYS A 118 -11.56 11.86 0.67
CA LYS A 118 -12.08 12.33 1.95
C LYS A 118 -13.40 11.61 2.26
N GLY A 119 -13.49 11.02 3.45
CA GLY A 119 -14.66 10.26 3.88
C GLY A 119 -14.74 10.10 5.39
N LYS A 120 -15.73 9.35 5.86
CA LYS A 120 -16.01 9.15 7.29
C LYS A 120 -14.99 8.27 8.02
N ASN A 121 -14.10 7.57 7.29
CA ASN A 121 -13.10 6.65 7.86
C ASN A 121 -11.86 7.36 8.45
N GLY A 122 -11.70 8.67 8.25
CA GLY A 122 -10.57 9.43 8.78
C GLY A 122 -9.23 9.21 8.05
N ASN A 123 -9.18 8.33 7.05
CA ASN A 123 -7.93 7.97 6.34
C ASN A 123 -7.24 9.21 5.76
N PHE A 124 -8.01 10.11 5.14
CA PHE A 124 -7.49 11.34 4.55
C PHE A 124 -6.75 12.20 5.59
N GLU A 125 -7.34 12.44 6.77
CA GLU A 125 -6.73 13.29 7.79
C GLU A 125 -5.50 12.61 8.42
N CYS A 126 -5.51 11.29 8.59
CA CYS A 126 -4.33 10.53 9.05
C CYS A 126 -3.16 10.66 8.07
N PHE A 127 -3.39 10.39 6.78
CA PHE A 127 -2.35 10.52 5.74
C PHE A 127 -1.86 11.97 5.63
N LYS A 128 -2.77 12.95 5.61
CA LYS A 128 -2.41 14.37 5.58
C LYS A 128 -1.52 14.75 6.76
N ASN A 129 -1.86 14.31 7.97
CA ASN A 129 -1.07 14.59 9.17
C ASN A 129 0.32 13.97 9.12
N VAL A 130 0.48 12.77 8.55
CA VAL A 130 1.79 12.13 8.43
C VAL A 130 2.63 12.79 7.33
N LEU A 131 2.05 13.01 6.15
CA LEU A 131 2.75 13.55 4.98
C LEU A 131 3.16 15.02 5.14
N LEU A 132 2.41 15.80 5.91
CA LEU A 132 2.67 17.23 6.13
C LEU A 132 3.43 17.52 7.44
N ARG A 133 3.83 16.49 8.20
CA ARG A 133 4.73 16.67 9.34
C ARG A 133 6.09 17.15 8.82
N LYS A 134 6.52 18.30 9.33
CA LYS A 134 7.87 18.82 9.15
C LYS A 134 8.87 18.01 9.96
#